data_AF-L9XLK2-F1
#
_entry.id   AF-L9XLK2-F1
#
_cell.length_a   1.000
_cell.length_b   1.000
_cell.length_c   1.000
_cell.angle_alpha   90.00
_cell.angle_beta   90.00
_cell.angle_gamma   90.00
#
_symmetry.space_group_name_H-M   'P 1'
#
loop_
_entity.id
_entity.type
_entity.pdbx_description
1 polymer ?
#
loop_
_entity_poly.entity_id
_entity_poly.type
_entity_poly.pdbx_seq_one_letter_code
_entity_poly.pdbx_strand_id
1 'polypeptide(L)'
;MRIVRANTDSRPPQYERNEGYLEWQDASRIAEDLTIDDIISRVQELEEQHAEFQEQFGVANPTDVAAFDKGDHETRHERMAAVSDWQGVLRDIRLYELARQLSQNDGHLIPA
;
A
#
# COMPACT_ATOMS: atom_id res chain seq x y z
N MET A 1 -14.82 14.68 -1.90
CA MET A 1 -14.52 13.58 -0.95
C MET A 1 -14.18 14.20 0.41
N ARG A 2 -14.61 13.62 1.56
CA ARG A 2 -14.34 14.17 2.92
C ARG A 2 -13.32 13.30 3.66
N ILE A 3 -12.50 13.90 4.54
CA ILE A 3 -11.52 13.21 5.40
C ILE A 3 -12.18 12.20 6.36
N VAL A 4 -13.43 12.47 6.76
CA VAL A 4 -14.21 11.64 7.70
C VAL A 4 -15.52 11.21 7.04
N ARG A 5 -15.90 9.94 7.21
CA ARG A 5 -17.25 9.43 6.93
C ARG A 5 -18.04 9.42 8.24
N ALA A 6 -19.24 9.99 8.21
CA ALA A 6 -20.14 9.98 9.34
C ALA A 6 -21.20 8.90 9.11
N ASN A 7 -21.34 7.98 10.05
CA ASN A 7 -22.51 7.11 10.15
C ASN A 7 -23.56 7.85 10.99
N THR A 8 -24.48 8.51 10.31
CA THR A 8 -25.56 9.28 10.94
C THR A 8 -26.74 8.42 11.39
N ASP A 9 -26.77 7.14 10.97
CA ASP A 9 -27.84 6.20 11.30
C ASP A 9 -27.59 5.51 12.66
N SER A 10 -26.35 5.50 13.15
CA SER A 10 -26.03 5.06 14.51
C SER A 10 -26.45 6.10 15.56
N ARG A 11 -26.88 5.62 16.73
CA ARG A 11 -27.15 6.46 17.90
C ARG A 11 -26.29 5.98 19.07
N PRO A 12 -25.28 6.76 19.51
CA PRO A 12 -24.85 8.06 18.98
C PRO A 12 -24.21 7.96 17.58
N PRO A 13 -24.15 9.06 16.80
CA PRO A 13 -23.47 9.09 15.50
C PRO A 13 -22.01 8.67 15.63
N GLN A 14 -21.54 7.86 14.70
CA GLN A 14 -20.15 7.40 14.65
C GLN A 14 -19.40 8.06 13.50
N TYR A 15 -18.11 8.25 13.67
CA TYR A 15 -17.22 8.84 12.68
C TYR A 15 -16.06 7.90 12.43
N GLU A 16 -15.77 7.64 11.16
CA GLU A 16 -14.62 6.85 10.73
C GLU A 16 -13.73 7.66 9.79
N ARG A 17 -12.43 7.41 9.87
CA ARG A 17 -11.45 7.99 8.94
C ARG A 17 -11.74 7.42 7.54
N ASN A 18 -11.84 8.31 6.55
CA ASN A 18 -12.07 7.88 5.18
C ASN A 18 -10.76 7.43 4.54
N GLU A 19 -10.40 6.17 4.74
CA GLU A 19 -9.14 5.61 4.21
C GLU A 19 -9.02 5.83 2.69
N GLY A 20 -10.11 5.62 1.93
CA GLY A 20 -10.09 5.85 0.48
C GLY A 20 -9.89 7.31 0.06
N TYR A 21 -10.23 8.29 0.90
CA TYR A 21 -9.87 9.69 0.61
C TYR A 21 -8.37 9.93 0.78
N LEU A 22 -7.79 9.32 1.80
CA LEU A 22 -6.40 9.55 2.15
C LEU A 22 -5.46 8.81 1.20
N GLU A 23 -5.83 7.61 0.77
CA GLU A 23 -5.14 6.91 -0.33
C GLU A 23 -5.20 7.74 -1.61
N TRP A 24 -6.37 8.27 -1.98
CA TRP A 24 -6.49 9.17 -3.13
C TRP A 24 -5.64 10.43 -2.97
N GLN A 25 -5.62 11.03 -1.78
CA GLN A 25 -4.84 12.23 -1.50
C GLN A 25 -3.33 11.97 -1.64
N ASP A 26 -2.85 10.85 -1.09
CA ASP A 26 -1.44 10.46 -1.20
C ASP A 26 -1.05 10.16 -2.66
N ALA A 27 -1.89 9.42 -3.40
CA ALA A 27 -1.64 9.13 -4.82
C ALA A 27 -1.72 10.38 -5.70
N SER A 28 -2.64 11.30 -5.41
CA SER A 28 -2.75 12.58 -6.14
C SER A 28 -1.49 13.42 -5.96
N ARG A 29 -0.96 13.46 -4.73
CA ARG A 29 0.31 14.15 -4.46
C ARG A 29 1.47 13.52 -5.24
N ILE A 30 1.57 12.19 -5.30
CA ILE A 30 2.59 11.50 -6.11
C ILE A 30 2.44 11.86 -7.59
N ALA A 31 1.20 11.86 -8.11
CA ALA A 31 0.89 12.21 -9.49
C ALA A 31 1.21 13.68 -9.84
N GLU A 32 1.18 14.58 -8.86
CA GLU A 32 1.57 16.00 -8.99
C GLU A 32 3.09 16.20 -8.89
N ASP A 33 3.75 15.44 -8.01
CA ASP A 33 5.18 15.61 -7.68
C ASP A 33 6.11 14.87 -8.65
N LEU A 34 5.66 13.78 -9.28
CA LEU A 34 6.47 12.91 -10.14
C LEU A 34 5.95 12.84 -11.58
N THR A 35 6.87 12.57 -12.51
CA THR A 35 6.48 12.26 -13.89
C THR A 35 5.91 10.85 -14.01
N ILE A 36 5.15 10.57 -15.07
CA ILE A 36 4.63 9.23 -15.35
C ILE A 36 5.78 8.21 -15.47
N ASP A 37 6.90 8.60 -16.09
CA ASP A 37 8.06 7.72 -16.25
C ASP A 37 8.73 7.41 -14.90
N ASP A 38 8.84 8.39 -13.99
CA ASP A 38 9.34 8.18 -12.63
C ASP A 38 8.43 7.24 -11.83
N ILE A 39 7.11 7.43 -11.96
CA ILE A 39 6.11 6.57 -11.30
C ILE A 39 6.23 5.13 -11.82
N ILE A 40 6.35 4.93 -13.14
CA ILE A 40 6.53 3.60 -13.74
C ILE A 40 7.82 2.96 -13.25
N SER A 41 8.92 3.72 -13.25
CA SER A 41 10.23 3.23 -12.80
C SER A 41 10.16 2.80 -11.33
N ARG A 42 9.48 3.58 -10.49
CA ARG A 42 9.31 3.24 -9.07
C ARG A 42 8.44 2.01 -8.84
N VAL A 43 7.39 1.80 -9.65
CA VAL A 43 6.60 0.56 -9.60
C VAL A 43 7.48 -0.64 -9.92
N GLN A 44 8.31 -0.57 -10.97
CA GLN A 44 9.22 -1.66 -11.33
C GLN A 44 10.20 -2.01 -10.20
N GLU A 45 10.84 -1.01 -9.58
CA GLU A 45 11.73 -1.22 -8.43
C GLU A 45 11.03 -1.89 -7.23
N LEU A 46 9.76 -1.53 -7.00
CA LEU A 46 8.97 -2.11 -5.91
C LEU A 46 8.53 -3.54 -6.24
N GLU A 47 8.18 -3.83 -7.50
CA GLU A 47 7.87 -5.17 -7.97
C GLU A 47 9.08 -6.12 -7.90
N GLU A 48 10.29 -5.62 -8.18
CA GLU A 48 11.53 -6.35 -8.00
C GLU A 48 11.77 -6.69 -6.52
N GLN A 49 11.65 -5.71 -5.63
CA GLN A 49 11.72 -5.94 -4.17
C GLN A 49 10.65 -6.92 -3.69
N HIS A 50 9.44 -6.84 -4.25
CA HIS A 50 8.36 -7.77 -3.95
C HIS A 50 8.74 -9.21 -4.35
N ALA A 51 9.34 -9.39 -5.52
CA ALA A 51 9.82 -10.70 -5.97
C ALA A 51 10.96 -11.25 -5.08
N GLU A 52 11.87 -10.39 -4.62
CA GLU A 52 12.92 -10.78 -3.66
C GLU A 52 12.33 -11.29 -2.34
N PHE A 53 11.30 -10.64 -1.81
CA PHE A 53 10.60 -11.13 -0.62
C PHE A 53 9.87 -12.46 -0.87
N GLN A 54 9.24 -12.63 -2.04
CA GLN A 54 8.61 -13.89 -2.42
C GLN A 54 9.62 -15.03 -2.49
N GLU A 55 10.81 -14.78 -3.04
CA GLU A 55 11.91 -15.76 -3.06
C GLU A 55 12.42 -16.06 -1.65
N GLN A 56 12.64 -15.02 -0.83
CA GLN A 56 13.15 -15.15 0.53
C GLN A 56 12.23 -15.99 1.43
N PHE A 57 10.91 -15.78 1.34
CA PHE A 57 9.95 -16.46 2.20
C PHE A 57 9.30 -17.69 1.55
N GLY A 58 9.46 -17.87 0.24
CA GLY A 58 8.87 -18.98 -0.50
C GLY A 58 7.34 -18.96 -0.53
N VAL A 59 6.73 -17.80 -0.30
CA VAL A 59 5.27 -17.61 -0.29
C VAL A 59 4.90 -16.42 -1.17
N ALA A 60 3.63 -16.36 -1.59
CA ALA A 60 3.16 -15.32 -2.51
C ALA A 60 2.79 -14.01 -1.80
N ASN A 61 2.31 -14.08 -0.55
CA ASN A 61 1.86 -12.92 0.22
C ASN A 61 2.52 -12.88 1.61
N PRO A 62 2.76 -11.67 2.16
CA PRO A 62 3.32 -11.52 3.51
C PRO A 62 2.42 -12.12 4.60
N THR A 63 1.11 -12.21 4.38
CA THR A 63 0.16 -12.84 5.30
C THR A 63 0.31 -14.36 5.38
N ASP A 64 0.92 -14.97 4.36
CA ASP A 64 1.15 -16.42 4.30
C ASP A 64 2.45 -16.82 5.02
N VAL A 65 3.27 -15.84 5.41
CA VAL A 65 4.49 -16.07 6.18
C VAL A 65 4.11 -16.51 7.59
N ALA A 66 4.54 -17.70 8.00
CA ALA A 66 4.47 -18.16 9.38
C ALA A 66 5.45 -17.36 10.26
N ALA A 67 5.08 -16.13 10.62
CA ALA A 67 5.90 -15.19 11.40
C ALA A 67 6.25 -15.71 12.82
N PHE A 68 5.56 -16.76 13.29
CA PHE A 68 5.68 -17.31 14.64
C PHE A 68 6.41 -18.66 14.72
N ASP A 69 7.01 -19.16 13.64
CA ASP A 69 7.73 -20.43 13.70
C ASP A 69 9.01 -20.35 14.56
N LYS A 70 9.41 -21.52 15.10
CA LYS A 70 10.32 -21.83 16.22
C LYS A 70 11.77 -21.33 16.08
N GLY A 71 11.99 -20.04 15.82
CA GLY A 71 13.29 -19.37 15.92
C GLY A 71 13.53 -18.75 17.29
N ASP A 72 14.80 -18.40 17.56
CA ASP A 72 15.18 -17.56 18.69
C ASP A 72 14.54 -16.16 18.57
N HIS A 73 14.44 -15.41 19.67
CA HIS A 73 13.72 -14.14 19.74
C HIS A 73 14.25 -13.09 18.73
N GLU A 74 15.56 -13.05 18.51
CA GLU A 74 16.20 -12.15 17.54
C GLU A 74 15.78 -12.47 16.11
N THR A 75 15.86 -13.74 15.71
CA THR A 75 15.40 -14.22 14.38
C THR A 75 13.91 -13.96 14.15
N ARG A 76 13.09 -14.03 15.22
CA ARG A 76 11.66 -13.70 15.13
C ARG A 76 11.44 -12.21 14.87
N HIS A 77 12.20 -11.34 15.54
CA HIS A 77 12.07 -9.89 15.35
C HIS A 77 12.46 -9.47 13.93
N GLU A 78 13.59 -9.97 13.43
CA GLU A 78 14.02 -9.72 12.04
C GLU A 78 12.98 -10.21 11.03
N ARG A 79 12.40 -11.39 11.25
CA ARG A 79 11.32 -11.92 10.40
C ARG A 79 10.07 -11.02 10.44
N MET A 80 9.67 -10.53 11.61
CA MET A 80 8.52 -9.62 11.74
C MET A 80 8.77 -8.29 11.04
N ALA A 81 9.99 -7.75 11.13
CA ALA A 81 10.39 -6.54 10.43
C ALA A 81 10.31 -6.75 8.91
N ALA A 82 10.94 -7.81 8.39
CA ALA A 82 10.92 -8.12 6.96
C ALA A 82 9.49 -8.35 6.41
N VAL A 83 8.59 -9.00 7.17
CA VAL A 83 7.18 -9.13 6.79
C VAL A 83 6.47 -7.78 6.77
N SER A 84 6.78 -6.89 7.71
CA SER A 84 6.21 -5.54 7.76
C SER A 84 6.70 -4.68 6.60
N ASP A 85 7.98 -4.78 6.26
CA ASP A 85 8.58 -4.10 5.10
C ASP A 85 7.95 -4.60 3.80
N TRP A 86 7.75 -5.92 3.67
CA TRP A 86 7.07 -6.50 2.51
C TRP A 86 5.62 -6.01 2.36
N GLN A 87 4.87 -5.89 3.48
CA GLN A 87 3.55 -5.26 3.46
C GLN A 87 3.61 -3.79 3.01
N GLY A 88 4.67 -3.07 3.41
CA GLY A 88 4.96 -1.71 2.95
C GLY A 88 5.16 -1.65 1.44
N VAL A 89 5.97 -2.55 0.88
CA VAL A 89 6.19 -2.64 -0.58
C VAL A 89 4.87 -2.83 -1.33
N LEU A 90 4.03 -3.77 -0.90
CA LEU A 90 2.72 -4.00 -1.53
C LEU A 90 1.79 -2.78 -1.46
N ARG A 91 1.80 -2.08 -0.32
CA ARG A 91 1.05 -0.83 -0.15
C ARG A 91 1.55 0.23 -1.11
N ASP A 92 2.86 0.39 -1.24
CA ASP A 92 3.46 1.40 -2.09
C ASP A 92 3.24 1.10 -3.58
N ILE A 93 3.33 -0.17 -4.02
CA ILE A 93 2.96 -0.57 -5.39
C ILE A 93 1.55 -0.08 -5.72
N ARG A 94 0.56 -0.41 -4.87
CA ARG A 94 -0.83 0.02 -5.06
C ARG A 94 -0.95 1.54 -5.14
N LEU A 95 -0.23 2.27 -4.30
CA LEU A 95 -0.29 3.72 -4.24
C LEU A 95 0.30 4.38 -5.50
N TYR A 96 1.44 3.89 -5.99
CA TYR A 96 2.07 4.37 -7.21
C TYR A 96 1.27 3.97 -8.46
N GLU A 97 0.63 2.80 -8.48
CA GLU A 97 -0.31 2.44 -9.54
C GLU A 97 -1.52 3.37 -9.58
N LEU A 98 -2.07 3.74 -8.40
CA LEU A 98 -3.15 4.71 -8.30
C LEU A 98 -2.71 6.08 -8.81
N ALA A 99 -1.49 6.52 -8.46
CA ALA A 99 -0.90 7.75 -8.97
C ALA A 99 -0.74 7.71 -10.48
N ARG A 100 -0.25 6.59 -11.05
CA ARG A 100 -0.14 6.37 -12.50
C ARG A 100 -1.49 6.50 -13.18
N GLN A 101 -2.54 5.90 -12.63
CA GLN A 101 -3.91 6.01 -13.14
C GLN A 101 -4.42 7.46 -13.09
N LEU A 102 -4.13 8.20 -12.01
CA LEU A 102 -4.49 9.62 -11.90
C LEU A 102 -3.77 10.47 -12.94
N SER A 103 -2.45 10.32 -13.11
CA SER A 103 -1.68 11.06 -14.10
C SER A 103 -2.12 10.79 -15.54
N GLN A 104 -2.62 9.58 -15.84
CA GLN A 104 -3.11 9.21 -17.17
C GLN A 104 -4.53 9.72 -17.48
N ASN A 105 -5.33 10.00 -16.44
CA ASN A 105 -6.73 10.37 -16.55
C ASN A 105 -6.99 11.85 -16.16
N ASP A 106 -6.01 12.74 -16.36
CA ASP A 106 -6.09 14.17 -16.00
C ASP A 106 -6.52 14.42 -14.54
N GLY A 107 -6.10 13.56 -13.60
CA GLY A 107 -6.43 13.67 -12.17
C GLY A 107 -7.79 13.09 -11.75
N HIS A 108 -8.48 12.36 -12.65
CA HIS A 108 -9.73 11.69 -12.33
C HIS A 108 -9.56 10.16 -12.22
N LEU A 109 -9.97 9.58 -11.09
CA LEU A 109 -10.15 8.13 -11.00
C LEU A 109 -11.42 7.75 -11.77
N ILE A 110 -11.27 7.03 -12.88
CA ILE A 110 -12.41 6.38 -13.52
C ILE A 110 -12.79 5.19 -12.62
N PRO A 111 -14.00 5.18 -12.04
CA PRO A 111 -14.46 4.01 -11.29
C PRO A 111 -14.59 2.82 -12.26
N ALA A 112 -14.07 1.67 -11.84
CA ALA A 112 -14.25 0.39 -12.53
C ALA A 112 -15.71 -0.09 -12.52
#